data_AF-A0A815ZAV9-F1
#
_entry.id   AF-A0A815ZAV9-F1
#
_cell.length_a   1.000
_cell.length_b   1.000
_cell.length_c   1.000
_cell.angle_alpha   90.00
_cell.angle_beta   90.00
_cell.angle_gamma   90.00
#
_symmetry.space_group_name_H-M   'P 1'
#
loop_
_entity.id
_entity.type
_entity.pdbx_description
1 polymer ?
#
loop_
_entity_poly.entity_id
_entity_poly.type
_entity_poly.pdbx_seq_one_letter_code
_entity_poly.pdbx_strand_id
1 'polypeptide(L)'
;MIIMTTEAFWAKDWDEEETYNRILSASAVIMIMDKMNKVPVGFGRIFMMRNNNNNEEETLGYLSDVAVNIQHQNKVLCQHLHNASQQLMRTYKNDQL
;
A
#
# COMPACT_ATOMS: atom_id res chain seq x y z
N MET A 1 -1.16 4.19 -25.37
CA MET A 1 -0.11 3.43 -24.64
C MET A 1 -0.39 3.63 -23.17
N ILE A 2 -1.11 2.69 -22.55
CA ILE A 2 -1.31 2.71 -21.10
C ILE A 2 0.02 2.29 -20.51
N ILE A 3 0.72 3.24 -19.86
CA ILE A 3 1.85 2.90 -18.99
C ILE A 3 1.22 2.09 -17.87
N MET A 4 1.24 0.75 -17.97
CA MET A 4 0.92 -0.09 -16.81
C MET A 4 1.98 0.23 -15.77
N THR A 5 1.62 1.08 -14.81
CA THR A 5 2.41 1.25 -13.61
C THR A 5 2.59 -0.12 -12.99
N THR A 6 3.68 -0.36 -12.27
CA THR A 6 3.91 -1.60 -11.52
C THR A 6 2.65 -2.03 -10.76
N GLU A 7 1.90 -1.08 -10.22
CA GLU A 7 0.63 -1.28 -9.54
C GLU A 7 -0.47 -1.92 -10.41
N ALA A 8 -0.61 -1.48 -11.67
CA ALA A 8 -1.55 -2.05 -12.61
C ALA A 8 -1.20 -3.50 -12.97
N PHE A 9 0.08 -3.87 -12.96
CA PHE A 9 0.50 -5.26 -13.17
C PHE A 9 0.02 -6.20 -12.06
N TRP A 10 0.01 -5.73 -10.80
CA TRP A 10 -0.44 -6.54 -9.66
C TRP A 10 -1.96 -6.60 -9.52
N ALA A 11 -2.67 -5.60 -10.04
CA ALA A 11 -4.13 -5.52 -10.00
C ALA A 11 -4.81 -5.97 -11.31
N LYS A 12 -4.06 -6.57 -12.24
CA LYS A 12 -4.55 -6.96 -13.58
C LYS A 12 -5.73 -7.94 -13.57
N ASP A 13 -5.89 -8.69 -12.48
CA ASP A 13 -6.95 -9.71 -12.32
C ASP A 13 -8.13 -9.15 -11.50
N TRP A 14 -8.09 -7.88 -11.11
CA TRP A 14 -9.16 -7.19 -10.39
C TRP A 14 -10.03 -6.43 -11.39
N ASP A 15 -11.21 -6.00 -10.91
CA ASP A 15 -12.05 -5.11 -11.69
C ASP A 15 -11.30 -3.80 -12.01
N GLU A 16 -11.33 -3.38 -13.28
CA GLU A 16 -10.51 -2.26 -13.78
C GLU A 16 -10.95 -0.92 -13.17
N GLU A 17 -12.26 -0.69 -13.07
CA GLU A 17 -12.83 0.53 -12.50
C GLU A 17 -12.57 0.60 -11.00
N GLU A 18 -12.81 -0.50 -10.29
CA GLU A 18 -12.47 -0.60 -8.87
C GLU A 18 -10.98 -0.36 -8.64
N THR A 19 -10.11 -1.00 -9.43
CA THR A 19 -8.66 -0.85 -9.34
C THR A 19 -8.22 0.59 -9.53
N TYR A 20 -8.75 1.26 -10.56
CA TYR A 20 -8.45 2.65 -10.83
C TYR A 20 -8.85 3.56 -9.66
N ASN A 21 -10.07 3.36 -9.14
CA ASN A 21 -10.56 4.11 -7.98
C ASN A 21 -9.73 3.86 -6.72
N ARG A 22 -9.29 2.62 -6.49
CA ARG A 22 -8.41 2.26 -5.37
C ARG A 22 -7.01 2.86 -5.50
N ILE A 23 -6.45 2.93 -6.71
CA ILE A 23 -5.19 3.62 -6.96
C ILE A 23 -5.32 5.11 -6.64
N LEU A 24 -6.37 5.76 -7.14
CA LEU A 24 -6.56 7.21 -6.94
C LEU A 24 -6.86 7.59 -5.48
N SER A 25 -7.53 6.71 -4.73
CA SER A 25 -7.89 6.97 -3.34
C SER A 25 -6.82 6.54 -2.32
N ALA A 26 -5.75 5.88 -2.77
CA ALA A 26 -4.65 5.49 -1.90
C ALA A 26 -3.95 6.71 -1.33
N SER A 27 -3.76 6.74 -0.01
CA SER A 27 -3.02 7.81 0.66
C SER A 27 -1.51 7.62 0.50
N ALA A 28 -1.05 6.36 0.46
CA ALA A 28 0.33 6.01 0.19
C ALA A 28 0.45 4.62 -0.40
N VAL A 29 1.59 4.37 -1.03
CA VAL A 29 1.96 3.07 -1.63
C VAL A 29 3.27 2.60 -1.02
N ILE A 30 3.33 1.32 -0.66
CA ILE A 30 4.53 0.65 -0.19
C ILE A 30 4.97 -0.34 -1.25
N MET A 31 6.21 -0.23 -1.71
CA MET A 31 6.83 -1.18 -2.62
C MET A 31 8.10 -1.75 -2.00
N ILE A 32 8.24 -3.08 -2.06
CA ILE A 32 9.50 -3.76 -1.76
C ILE A 32 10.19 -4.11 -3.06
N MET A 33 11.43 -3.65 -3.21
CA MET A 33 12.26 -3.91 -4.37
C MET A 33 13.23 -5.06 -4.09
N ASP A 34 13.37 -5.97 -5.05
CA ASP A 34 14.51 -6.87 -5.13
C ASP A 34 15.75 -6.03 -5.47
N LYS A 35 16.71 -5.99 -4.54
CA LYS A 35 17.90 -5.13 -4.67
C LYS A 35 18.80 -5.53 -5.83
N MET A 36 18.86 -6.81 -6.19
CA MET A 36 19.73 -7.29 -7.25
C MET A 36 19.11 -7.01 -8.62
N ASN A 37 17.84 -7.37 -8.76
CA ASN A 37 17.15 -7.31 -10.04
C ASN A 37 16.48 -5.94 -10.30
N LYS A 38 16.41 -5.08 -9.29
CA LYS A 38 15.73 -3.77 -9.32
C LYS A 38 14.26 -3.86 -9.75
N VAL A 39 13.60 -4.96 -9.40
CA VAL A 39 12.18 -5.20 -9.70
C VAL A 39 11.34 -5.20 -8.42
N PRO A 40 10.09 -4.75 -8.49
CA PRO A 40 9.14 -4.82 -7.37
C PRO A 40 8.73 -6.27 -7.11
N VAL A 41 8.81 -6.69 -5.85
CA VAL A 41 8.51 -8.08 -5.41
C VAL A 41 7.46 -8.14 -4.31
N GLY A 42 7.08 -7.01 -3.74
CA GLY A 42 5.99 -6.88 -2.80
C GLY A 42 5.37 -5.49 -2.90
N PHE A 43 4.08 -5.42 -2.64
CA PHE A 43 3.28 -4.20 -2.79
C PHE A 43 2.17 -4.15 -1.73
N GLY A 44 1.79 -2.95 -1.32
CA GLY A 44 0.57 -2.68 -0.55
C GLY A 44 0.18 -1.21 -0.60
N ARG A 45 -1.11 -0.92 -0.37
CA ARG A 45 -1.66 0.44 -0.32
C ARG A 45 -2.09 0.80 1.10
N ILE A 46 -1.81 2.02 1.52
CA ILE A 46 -2.36 2.61 2.73
C ILE A 46 -3.52 3.51 2.35
N PHE A 47 -4.66 3.29 2.99
CA PHE A 47 -5.81 4.18 2.95
C PHE A 47 -6.00 4.81 4.32
N MET A 48 -6.02 6.14 4.36
CA MET A 48 -6.27 6.91 5.57
C MET A 48 -7.74 7.32 5.62
N MET A 49 -8.36 7.11 6.78
CA MET A 49 -9.72 7.53 7.06
C MET A 49 -9.72 8.38 8.31
N ARG A 50 -10.38 9.54 8.24
CA ARG A 50 -10.67 10.34 9.43
C ARG A 50 -11.97 9.85 10.03
N ASN A 51 -11.92 9.50 11.31
CA ASN A 51 -13.05 9.09 12.09
C ASN A 51 -13.36 10.18 13.11
N ASN A 52 -14.56 10.74 13.05
CA ASN A 52 -15.03 11.82 13.93
C ASN A 52 -16.02 11.26 14.95
N ASN A 53 -15.60 10.25 15.71
CA ASN A 53 -16.43 9.69 16.78
C ASN A 53 -16.16 10.42 18.10
N ASN A 54 -17.22 10.80 18.82
CA ASN A 54 -17.15 11.32 20.19
C ASN A 54 -16.29 12.59 20.40
N ASN A 55 -16.31 13.54 19.46
CA ASN A 55 -15.55 14.81 19.51
C ASN A 55 -14.02 14.65 19.50
N GLU A 56 -13.49 13.46 19.22
CA GLU A 56 -12.07 13.23 18.96
C GLU A 56 -11.88 12.93 17.47
N GLU A 57 -11.03 13.71 16.79
CA GLU A 57 -10.63 13.42 15.41
C GLU A 57 -9.53 12.36 15.44
N GLU A 58 -9.88 11.12 15.10
CA GLU A 58 -8.94 10.01 15.01
C GLU A 58 -8.64 9.71 13.54
N THR A 59 -7.35 9.59 13.19
CA THR A 59 -6.95 9.10 11.86
C THR A 59 -6.64 7.61 11.95
N LEU A 60 -7.44 6.80 11.26
CA LEU A 60 -7.25 5.36 11.09
C LEU A 60 -6.58 5.08 9.75
N GLY A 61 -5.65 4.12 9.73
CA GLY A 61 -4.99 3.68 8.51
C GLY A 61 -5.21 2.20 8.25
N TYR A 62 -5.55 1.87 7.01
CA TYR A 62 -5.77 0.50 6.56
C TYR A 62 -4.72 0.13 5.53
N LEU A 63 -3.94 -0.90 5.81
CA LEU A 63 -3.09 -1.54 4.81
C LEU A 63 -3.95 -2.54 4.02
N SER A 64 -4.09 -2.30 2.73
CA SER A 64 -4.85 -3.14 1.82
C SER A 64 -4.05 -3.45 0.56
N ASP A 65 -4.64 -4.21 -0.34
CA ASP A 65 -4.07 -4.54 -1.64
C ASP A 65 -2.67 -5.17 -1.55
N VAL A 66 -2.47 -5.97 -0.50
CA VAL A 66 -1.18 -6.59 -0.19
C VAL A 66 -0.92 -7.74 -1.15
N ALA A 67 0.15 -7.62 -1.93
CA ALA A 67 0.58 -8.63 -2.89
C ALA A 67 2.08 -8.88 -2.79
N VAL A 68 2.48 -10.14 -3.00
CA VAL A 68 3.88 -10.56 -3.03
C VAL A 68 4.10 -11.50 -4.22
N ASN A 69 5.20 -11.29 -4.95
CA ASN A 69 5.60 -12.16 -6.04
C ASN A 69 5.72 -13.60 -5.57
N ILE A 70 5.12 -14.54 -6.30
CA ILE A 70 5.14 -15.97 -5.96
C ILE A 70 6.57 -16.51 -5.76
N GLN A 71 7.55 -16.01 -6.51
CA GLN A 71 8.97 -16.39 -6.38
C GLN A 71 9.64 -15.85 -5.10
N HIS A 72 8.97 -14.91 -4.42
CA HIS A 72 9.44 -14.26 -3.21
C HIS A 72 8.48 -14.45 -2.03
N GLN A 73 7.42 -15.25 -2.20
CA GLN A 73 6.58 -15.70 -1.08
C GLN A 73 7.43 -16.49 -0.07
N ASN A 74 7.02 -16.48 1.20
CA ASN A 74 7.75 -17.05 2.35
C ASN A 74 9.09 -16.37 2.71
N LYS A 75 9.47 -15.26 2.07
CA LYS A 75 10.66 -14.45 2.44
C LYS A 75 10.37 -13.33 3.44
N VAL A 76 9.39 -13.53 4.33
CA VAL A 76 8.96 -12.55 5.35
C VAL A 76 8.51 -11.19 4.78
N LEU A 77 8.22 -11.10 3.47
CA LEU A 77 7.92 -9.83 2.80
C LEU A 77 6.62 -9.18 3.31
N CYS A 78 5.62 -9.97 3.71
CA CYS A 78 4.42 -9.43 4.34
C CYS A 78 4.74 -8.71 5.67
N GLN A 79 5.69 -9.22 6.46
CA GLN A 79 6.12 -8.55 7.69
C GLN A 79 6.85 -7.24 7.38
N HIS A 80 7.67 -7.22 6.33
CA HIS A 80 8.32 -5.99 5.89
C HIS A 80 7.31 -4.94 5.41
N LEU A 81 6.28 -5.34 4.66
CA LEU A 81 5.18 -4.46 4.27
C LEU A 81 4.44 -3.90 5.48
N HIS A 82 4.13 -4.74 6.47
CA HIS A 82 3.51 -4.31 7.72
C HIS A 82 4.39 -3.34 8.52
N ASN A 83 5.67 -3.63 8.67
CA ASN A 83 6.58 -2.75 9.40
C ASN A 83 6.74 -1.39 8.69
N ALA A 84 6.85 -1.39 7.36
CA ALA A 84 6.89 -0.18 6.56
C ALA A 84 5.57 0.62 6.70
N SER A 85 4.42 -0.05 6.72
CA SER A 85 3.14 0.63 6.89
C SER A 85 3.04 1.29 8.26
N GLN A 86 3.47 0.61 9.33
CA GLN A 86 3.51 1.18 10.67
C GLN A 86 4.43 2.42 10.76
N GLN A 87 5.57 2.41 10.08
CA GLN A 87 6.46 3.57 10.04
C GLN A 87 5.82 4.75 9.32
N LEU A 88 5.23 4.53 8.14
CA LEU A 88 4.52 5.57 7.39
C LEU A 88 3.38 6.17 8.20
N MET A 89 2.57 5.33 8.85
CA MET A 89 1.46 5.77 9.71
C MET A 89 1.92 6.68 10.85
N ARG A 90 3.09 6.40 11.45
CA ARG A 90 3.67 7.25 12.49
C ARG A 90 4.11 8.61 11.95
N THR A 91 4.67 8.66 10.75
CA THR A 91 5.04 9.92 10.09
C THR A 91 3.81 10.79 9.85
N TYR A 92 2.74 10.22 9.30
CA TYR A 92 1.49 10.97 9.08
C TYR A 92 0.88 11.54 10.36
N LYS A 93 0.99 10.83 11.49
CA LYS A 93 0.51 11.33 12.79
C LYS A 93 1.32 12.54 13.27
N ASN A 94 2.63 12.53 13.03
CA ASN A 94 3.51 13.62 13.48
C ASN A 94 3.36 14.88 12.61
N ASP A 95 3.05 14.74 11.32
CA ASP A 95 2.89 15.88 10.40
C ASP A 95 1.53 16.62 10.59
N GLN A 96 0.62 16.06 11.40
CA GLN A 96 -0.68 16.66 11.73
C GLN A 96 -0.70 17.38 13.10
N LEU A 97 0.42 17.37 13.84
CA LEU A 97 0.63 18.06 15.12
C LEU A 97 1.45 19.34 14.93
#